data_AF-A0AAJ0V6M1-F1
#
_entry.id   AF-A0AAJ0V6M1-F1
#
_cell.length_a   1.000
_cell.length_b   1.000
_cell.length_c   1.000
_cell.angle_alpha   90.00
_cell.angle_beta   90.00
_cell.angle_gamma   90.00
#
_symmetry.space_group_name_H-M   'P 1'
#
loop_
_entity.id
_entity.type
_entity.pdbx_description
1 polymer ?
#
loop_
_entity_poly.entity_id
_entity_poly.type
_entity_poly.pdbx_seq_one_letter_code
_entity_poly.pdbx_strand_id
1 'polypeptide(L)'
;MEFFRIRKDIPFMRHALIFNVISLVTFLAAVFFLLHRGLHLSIEFTGGTVIEVQYQQTAQLEPVRSTLGTLGYADAQVQNFGTSRNVLIRLPLKQGLTSAQQSDQVMAALKAQDADVTLQRVEFVGPQVGRELATDGLLALACVVIGIVIYLSFRFEWKYAVAGIIANLHDVVIILGFFAFFQWEFSLSVLAAVLAVLGYSVNESVVIFDRIRETFRRERKMTVQEVINHAITSTMSRTIITHTSTEMMVLSMFFFGGPTLHYFALALTVGIMFGIYSSVFVAGSLAMWLGIKREDLIKEKKTAHDPNDPNAGAQV
;
A
#
# COMPACT_ATOMS: atom_id res chain seq x y z
N MET A 1 -22.45 -12.85 7.19
CA MET A 1 -23.17 -11.82 7.96
C MET A 1 -23.41 -10.64 7.03
N GLU A 2 -24.66 -10.33 6.69
CA GLU A 2 -24.99 -9.13 5.90
C GLU A 2 -25.32 -8.00 6.87
N PHE A 3 -24.37 -7.08 7.09
CA PHE A 3 -24.57 -5.91 7.95
C PHE A 3 -25.43 -4.85 7.24
N PHE A 4 -25.35 -4.78 5.91
CA PHE A 4 -26.11 -3.84 5.08
C PHE A 4 -27.02 -4.59 4.12
N ARG A 5 -28.33 -4.60 4.38
CA ARG A 5 -29.35 -5.17 3.49
C ARG A 5 -29.78 -4.15 2.45
N ILE A 6 -28.89 -3.84 1.51
CA ILE A 6 -29.19 -2.91 0.42
C ILE A 6 -30.07 -3.64 -0.60
N ARG A 7 -31.37 -3.33 -0.62
CA ARG A 7 -32.36 -4.01 -1.49
C ARG A 7 -32.39 -3.49 -2.94
N LYS A 8 -31.72 -2.37 -3.24
CA LYS A 8 -31.70 -1.75 -4.56
C LYS A 8 -30.26 -1.45 -4.98
N ASP A 9 -29.93 -1.78 -6.22
CA ASP A 9 -28.61 -1.50 -6.78
C ASP A 9 -28.33 0.00 -6.79
N ILE A 10 -27.17 0.38 -6.27
CA ILE A 10 -26.74 1.77 -6.24
C ILE A 10 -26.09 2.09 -7.60
N PRO A 11 -26.48 3.18 -8.28
CA PRO A 11 -25.99 3.50 -9.61
C PRO A 11 -24.59 4.16 -9.57
N PHE A 12 -23.58 3.42 -9.10
CA PHE A 12 -22.20 3.87 -9.02
C PHE A 12 -21.63 4.29 -10.38
N MET A 13 -21.92 3.51 -11.42
CA MET A 13 -21.45 3.77 -12.78
C MET A 13 -21.94 5.09 -13.38
N ARG A 14 -23.04 5.68 -12.86
CA ARG A 14 -23.52 7.00 -13.29
C ARG A 14 -22.51 8.12 -12.98
N HIS A 15 -21.76 7.98 -11.89
CA HIS A 15 -20.77 8.97 -11.44
C HIS A 15 -19.33 8.53 -11.73
N ALA A 16 -19.15 7.38 -12.38
CA ALA A 16 -17.82 6.82 -12.65
C ALA A 16 -16.91 7.77 -13.41
N LEU A 17 -17.44 8.60 -14.32
CA LEU A 17 -16.63 9.58 -15.05
C LEU A 17 -16.03 10.63 -14.09
N ILE A 18 -16.82 11.17 -13.17
CA ILE A 18 -16.34 12.15 -12.18
C ILE A 18 -15.27 11.52 -11.29
N PHE A 19 -15.52 10.30 -10.78
CA PHE A 19 -14.56 9.58 -9.96
C PHE A 19 -13.28 9.24 -10.73
N ASN A 20 -13.37 8.77 -11.97
CA ASN A 20 -12.19 8.49 -12.79
C ASN A 20 -11.39 9.78 -13.09
N VAL A 21 -12.04 10.92 -13.28
CA VAL A 21 -11.34 12.21 -13.45
C VAL A 21 -10.62 12.61 -12.17
N ILE A 22 -11.27 12.52 -11.00
CA ILE A 22 -10.62 12.80 -9.71
C ILE A 22 -9.44 11.84 -9.51
N SER A 23 -9.63 10.56 -9.81
CA SER A 23 -8.60 9.52 -9.70
C SER A 23 -7.39 9.81 -10.59
N LEU A 24 -7.65 10.24 -11.84
CA LEU A 24 -6.63 10.60 -12.80
C LEU A 24 -5.88 11.87 -12.38
N VAL A 25 -6.59 12.90 -11.90
CA VAL A 25 -5.96 14.13 -11.41
C VAL A 25 -5.06 13.83 -10.20
N THR A 26 -5.54 13.04 -9.25
CA THR A 26 -4.74 12.62 -8.09
C THR A 26 -3.52 11.81 -8.51
N PHE A 27 -3.67 10.89 -9.48
CA PHE A 27 -2.55 10.12 -10.03
C PHE A 27 -1.51 11.02 -10.72
N LEU A 28 -1.95 11.97 -11.56
CA LEU A 28 -1.05 12.92 -12.22
C LEU A 28 -0.33 13.81 -11.22
N ALA A 29 -1.02 14.27 -10.16
CA ALA A 29 -0.41 15.01 -9.07
C ALA A 29 0.63 14.16 -8.32
N ALA A 30 0.31 12.89 -8.04
CA ALA A 30 1.23 11.94 -7.42
C ALA A 30 2.51 11.76 -8.25
N VAL A 31 2.37 11.51 -9.56
CA VAL A 31 3.51 11.41 -10.49
C VAL A 31 4.31 12.71 -10.52
N PHE A 32 3.64 13.87 -10.57
CA PHE A 32 4.29 15.17 -10.55
C PHE A 32 5.16 15.35 -9.30
N PHE A 33 4.63 15.06 -8.10
CA PHE A 33 5.39 15.17 -6.87
C PHE A 33 6.52 14.16 -6.77
N LEU A 34 6.32 12.93 -7.25
CA LEU A 34 7.38 11.93 -7.30
C LEU A 34 8.55 12.35 -8.18
N LEU A 35 8.29 12.98 -9.34
CA LEU A 35 9.34 13.43 -10.25
C LEU A 35 10.05 14.70 -9.77
N HIS A 36 9.34 15.65 -9.17
CA HIS A 36 9.90 16.97 -8.83
C HIS A 36 10.46 17.06 -7.41
N ARG A 37 9.84 16.36 -6.44
CA ARG A 37 10.31 16.34 -5.05
C ARG A 37 11.04 15.06 -4.69
N GLY A 38 10.71 13.94 -5.32
CA GLY A 38 11.22 12.63 -4.93
C GLY A 38 10.66 12.17 -3.59
N LEU A 39 11.11 10.99 -3.15
CA LEU A 39 10.80 10.44 -1.84
C LEU A 39 11.84 10.91 -0.82
N HIS A 40 11.38 11.29 0.38
CA HIS A 40 12.26 11.56 1.51
C HIS A 40 12.72 10.23 2.10
N LEU A 41 13.80 9.66 1.56
CA LEU A 41 14.28 8.33 1.94
C LEU A 41 14.86 8.30 3.36
N SER A 42 14.55 7.23 4.10
CA SER A 42 15.14 6.98 5.42
C SER A 42 16.64 6.72 5.34
N ILE A 43 17.30 6.77 6.51
CA ILE A 43 18.72 6.44 6.63
C ILE A 43 19.06 4.99 6.21
N GLU A 44 18.06 4.12 6.13
CA GLU A 44 18.23 2.74 5.68
C GLU A 44 18.57 2.67 4.19
N PHE A 45 18.08 3.64 3.40
CA PHE A 45 18.37 3.73 1.97
C PHE A 45 19.53 4.68 1.66
N THR A 46 19.71 5.74 2.44
CA THR A 46 20.77 6.74 2.20
C THR A 46 22.09 6.40 2.88
N GLY A 47 22.07 5.49 3.86
CA GLY A 47 23.16 5.31 4.82
C GLY A 47 23.08 6.32 5.97
N GLY A 48 23.75 6.00 7.07
CA GLY A 48 23.62 6.75 8.32
C GLY A 48 24.50 6.22 9.44
N THR A 49 24.45 6.91 10.58
CA THR A 49 25.07 6.47 11.83
C THR A 49 23.98 5.99 12.77
N VAL A 50 24.14 4.77 13.29
CA VAL A 50 23.25 4.17 14.29
C VAL A 50 24.00 4.14 15.62
N ILE A 51 23.40 4.73 16.65
CA ILE A 51 23.99 4.83 17.98
C ILE A 51 23.07 4.09 18.95
N GLU A 52 23.60 3.10 19.64
CA GLU A 52 22.91 2.45 20.76
C GLU A 52 23.45 3.01 22.07
N VAL A 53 22.53 3.53 22.88
CA VAL A 53 22.81 4.06 24.22
C VAL A 53 22.00 3.33 25.27
N GLN A 54 22.53 3.22 26.48
CA GLN A 54 21.86 2.59 27.61
C GLN A 54 21.77 3.57 28.78
N TYR A 55 20.57 3.64 29.34
CA TYR A 55 20.24 4.41 30.54
C TYR A 55 20.16 3.49 31.77
N GLN A 56 20.36 4.05 32.97
CA GLN A 56 20.17 3.29 34.23
C GLN A 56 18.69 2.98 34.49
N GLN A 57 17.79 3.89 34.11
CA GLN A 57 16.34 3.77 34.23
C GLN A 57 15.66 3.69 32.87
N THR A 58 14.33 3.51 32.86
CA THR A 58 13.55 3.54 31.62
C THR A 58 13.75 4.86 30.90
N ALA A 59 14.25 4.77 29.66
CA ALA A 59 14.61 5.93 28.88
C ALA A 59 13.35 6.65 28.38
N GLN A 60 13.30 7.97 28.60
CA GLN A 60 12.26 8.81 28.02
C GLN A 60 12.71 9.27 26.63
N LEU A 61 11.98 8.86 25.59
CA LEU A 61 12.41 9.12 24.21
C LEU A 61 12.21 10.57 23.77
N GLU A 62 11.21 11.27 24.31
CA GLU A 62 10.87 12.62 23.88
C GLU A 62 11.96 13.66 24.21
N PRO A 63 12.55 13.66 25.42
CA PRO A 63 13.72 14.50 25.73
C PRO A 63 14.95 14.20 24.85
N VAL A 64 15.15 12.92 24.49
CA VAL A 64 16.23 12.51 23.59
C VAL A 64 16.00 13.08 22.19
N ARG A 65 14.77 12.97 21.66
CA ARG A 65 14.39 13.55 20.36
C ARG A 65 14.55 15.06 20.35
N SER A 66 14.12 15.77 21.40
CA SER A 66 14.24 17.23 21.46
C SER A 66 15.69 17.68 21.46
N THR A 67 16.56 16.98 22.18
CA THR A 67 18.02 17.20 22.18
C THR A 67 18.64 16.96 20.80
N LEU A 68 18.22 15.91 20.10
CA LEU A 68 18.69 15.67 18.73
C LEU A 68 18.18 16.74 17.75
N GLY A 69 16.95 17.22 17.94
CA GLY A 69 16.37 18.33 17.19
C GLY A 69 17.19 19.62 17.32
N THR A 70 17.64 19.97 18.53
CA THR A 70 18.50 21.16 18.74
C THR A 70 19.89 21.01 18.10
N LEU A 71 20.39 19.78 17.96
CA LEU A 71 21.61 19.46 17.21
C LEU A 71 21.42 19.45 15.68
N GLY A 72 20.23 19.79 15.19
CA GLY A 72 19.88 19.81 13.77
C GLY A 72 19.59 18.43 13.20
N TYR A 73 19.20 17.47 14.03
CA TYR A 73 18.71 16.14 13.62
C TYR A 73 17.20 16.03 13.89
N ALA A 74 16.41 16.89 13.24
CA ALA A 74 14.95 16.93 13.42
C ALA A 74 14.27 15.60 13.05
N ASP A 75 14.79 14.92 12.03
CA ASP A 75 14.25 13.64 11.53
C ASP A 75 14.96 12.42 12.13
N ALA A 76 15.68 12.58 13.25
CA ALA A 76 16.33 11.45 13.91
C ALA A 76 15.29 10.47 14.47
N GLN A 77 15.38 9.20 14.06
CA GLN A 77 14.54 8.17 14.67
C GLN A 77 15.15 7.72 15.99
N VAL A 78 14.37 7.84 17.06
CA VAL A 78 14.71 7.42 18.41
C VAL A 78 13.70 6.39 18.88
N GLN A 79 14.17 5.21 19.25
CA GLN A 79 13.32 4.11 19.70
C GLN A 79 14.00 3.24 20.74
N ASN A 80 13.22 2.50 21.52
CA ASN A 80 13.77 1.50 22.43
C ASN A 80 14.27 0.27 21.64
N PHE A 81 15.29 -0.40 22.16
CA PHE A 81 15.87 -1.59 21.53
C PHE A 81 16.14 -2.69 22.56
N GLY A 82 15.45 -3.83 22.42
CA GLY A 82 15.55 -4.95 23.37
C GLY A 82 14.87 -4.69 24.71
N THR A 83 15.31 -3.68 25.47
CA THR A 83 14.74 -3.29 26.77
C THR A 83 14.26 -1.85 26.77
N SER A 84 13.52 -1.44 27.82
CA SER A 84 13.06 -0.05 27.98
C SER A 84 14.18 0.93 28.37
N ARG A 85 15.39 0.45 28.60
CA ARG A 85 16.57 1.23 29.00
C ARG A 85 17.55 1.47 27.85
N ASN A 86 17.51 0.61 26.84
CA ASN A 86 18.36 0.71 25.67
C ASN A 86 17.61 1.49 24.59
N VAL A 87 18.26 2.52 24.04
CA VAL A 87 17.72 3.40 23.02
C VAL A 87 18.60 3.33 21.80
N LEU A 88 17.99 3.08 20.65
CA LEU A 88 18.60 3.13 19.34
C LEU A 88 18.27 4.48 18.69
N ILE A 89 19.31 5.20 18.29
CA ILE A 89 19.25 6.49 17.64
C ILE A 89 19.80 6.35 16.23
N ARG A 90 18.99 6.72 15.24
CA ARG A 90 19.35 6.68 13.82
C ARG A 90 19.54 8.10 13.30
N LEU A 91 20.73 8.40 12.80
CA LEU A 91 21.09 9.73 12.34
C LEU A 91 21.51 9.70 10.86
N PRO A 92 21.06 10.68 10.05
CA PRO A 92 21.56 10.86 8.70
C PRO A 92 23.03 11.29 8.73
N LEU A 93 23.75 10.99 7.65
CA LEU A 93 25.14 11.40 7.47
C LEU A 93 25.23 12.93 7.32
N LYS A 94 26.03 13.59 8.16
CA LYS A 94 26.41 15.00 7.93
C LYS A 94 27.71 15.07 7.14
N GLN A 95 27.72 15.90 6.10
CA GLN A 95 28.93 16.14 5.30
C GLN A 95 30.04 16.72 6.18
N GLY A 96 31.25 16.13 6.07
CA GLY A 96 32.43 16.59 6.80
C GLY A 96 32.58 16.04 8.23
N LEU A 97 31.64 15.22 8.72
CA LEU A 97 31.75 14.55 10.02
C LEU A 97 31.91 13.04 9.83
N THR A 98 32.80 12.44 10.62
CA THR A 98 32.88 10.98 10.75
C THR A 98 31.79 10.48 11.71
N SER A 99 31.39 9.21 11.57
CA SER A 99 30.43 8.57 12.49
C SER A 99 30.86 8.66 13.96
N ALA A 100 32.17 8.61 14.23
CA ALA A 100 32.72 8.78 15.57
C ALA A 100 32.49 10.19 16.09
N GLN A 101 32.84 11.22 15.32
CA GLN A 101 32.62 12.62 15.70
C GLN A 101 31.13 12.94 15.92
N GLN A 102 30.27 12.40 15.04
CA GLN A 102 28.83 12.55 15.16
C GLN A 102 28.30 11.84 16.41
N SER A 103 28.80 10.65 16.73
CA SER A 103 28.46 9.94 17.96
C SER A 103 28.95 10.68 19.21
N ASP A 104 30.16 11.22 19.20
CA ASP A 104 30.72 11.98 20.33
C ASP A 104 29.89 13.24 20.61
N GLN A 105 29.48 13.97 19.57
CA GLN A 105 28.62 15.15 19.69
C GLN A 105 27.27 14.80 20.32
N VAL A 106 26.65 13.71 19.86
CA VAL A 106 25.35 13.24 20.37
C VAL A 106 25.51 12.77 21.82
N MET A 107 26.53 11.97 22.12
CA MET A 107 26.81 11.48 23.47
C MET A 107 27.09 12.61 24.45
N ALA A 108 27.80 13.66 24.04
CA ALA A 108 28.02 14.83 24.88
C ALA A 108 26.71 15.55 25.24
N ALA A 109 25.79 15.68 24.26
CA ALA A 109 24.49 16.30 24.50
C ALA A 109 23.59 15.42 25.38
N LEU A 110 23.59 14.10 25.19
CA LEU A 110 22.83 13.17 26.03
C LEU A 110 23.38 13.13 27.47
N LYS A 111 24.71 13.14 27.64
CA LYS A 111 25.33 13.20 28.96
C LYS A 111 25.08 14.49 29.72
N ALA A 112 24.81 15.59 29.00
CA ALA A 112 24.40 16.85 29.62
C ALA A 112 22.98 16.77 30.22
N GLN A 113 22.11 15.87 29.71
CA GLN A 113 20.81 15.58 30.31
C GLN A 113 20.89 14.50 31.40
N ASP A 114 21.65 13.43 31.14
CA ASP A 114 21.80 12.30 32.06
C ASP A 114 23.26 11.81 32.06
N ALA A 115 23.99 12.10 33.13
CA ALA A 115 25.41 11.77 33.23
C ALA A 115 25.69 10.26 33.21
N ASP A 116 24.70 9.43 33.55
CA ASP A 116 24.84 7.98 33.64
C ASP A 116 24.59 7.27 32.30
N VAL A 117 24.31 8.01 31.22
CA VAL A 117 24.17 7.45 29.88
C VAL A 117 25.48 6.84 29.39
N THR A 118 25.38 5.58 28.94
CA THR A 118 26.51 4.83 28.41
C THR A 118 26.31 4.53 26.94
N LEU A 119 27.37 4.74 26.16
CA LEU A 119 27.39 4.33 24.75
C LEU A 119 27.65 2.81 24.71
N GLN A 120 26.74 2.07 24.10
CA GLN A 120 26.87 0.63 23.93
C GLN A 120 27.55 0.31 22.60
N ARG A 121 27.09 0.95 21.52
CA ARG A 121 27.57 0.65 20.17
C ARG A 121 27.36 1.84 19.23
N VAL A 122 28.28 1.98 18.27
CA VAL A 122 28.11 2.84 17.10
C VAL A 122 28.28 1.98 15.87
N GLU A 123 27.29 1.98 15.00
CA GLU A 123 27.33 1.33 13.70
C GLU A 123 27.24 2.37 12.60
N PHE A 124 28.00 2.17 11.54
CA PHE A 124 27.91 2.96 10.34
C PHE A 124 27.30 2.11 9.24
N VAL A 125 26.19 2.57 8.70
CA VAL A 125 25.56 1.98 7.52
C VAL A 125 26.06 2.77 6.32
N GLY A 126 26.92 2.13 5.52
CA GLY A 126 27.48 2.75 4.33
C GLY A 126 26.41 3.02 3.26
N PRO A 127 26.55 4.09 2.45
CA PRO A 127 25.63 4.38 1.35
C PRO A 127 25.51 3.25 0.32
N GLN A 128 26.53 2.38 0.23
CA GLN A 128 26.50 1.20 -0.62
C GLN A 128 25.43 0.19 -0.16
N VAL A 129 25.37 -0.10 1.14
CA VAL A 129 24.34 -0.99 1.71
C VAL A 129 22.95 -0.40 1.49
N GLY A 130 22.81 0.92 1.67
CA GLY A 130 21.53 1.59 1.40
C GLY A 130 21.10 1.52 -0.07
N ARG A 131 22.05 1.61 -1.01
CA ARG A 131 21.78 1.43 -2.45
C ARG A 131 21.39 0.00 -2.80
N GLU A 132 22.04 -1.00 -2.17
CA GLU A 132 21.65 -2.41 -2.30
C GLU A 132 20.22 -2.60 -1.79
N LEU A 133 19.90 -2.11 -0.59
CA LEU A 133 18.55 -2.16 -0.02
C LEU A 133 17.49 -1.46 -0.88
N ALA A 134 17.82 -0.32 -1.48
CA ALA A 134 16.92 0.37 -2.42
C ALA A 134 16.67 -0.46 -3.69
N THR A 135 17.73 -1.10 -4.21
CA THR A 135 17.65 -1.95 -5.40
C THR A 135 16.83 -3.20 -5.10
N ASP A 136 17.08 -3.85 -3.96
CA ASP A 136 16.32 -5.01 -3.48
C ASP A 136 14.85 -4.66 -3.26
N GLY A 137 14.57 -3.47 -2.71
CA GLY A 137 13.21 -2.99 -2.55
C GLY A 137 12.47 -2.78 -3.88
N LEU A 138 13.16 -2.22 -4.87
CA LEU A 138 12.61 -2.06 -6.23
C LEU A 138 12.41 -3.42 -6.91
N LEU A 139 13.35 -4.35 -6.74
CA LEU A 139 13.22 -5.73 -7.24
C LEU A 139 12.06 -6.46 -6.56
N ALA A 140 11.87 -6.31 -5.25
CA ALA A 140 10.74 -6.89 -4.53
C ALA A 140 9.41 -6.35 -5.07
N LEU A 141 9.30 -5.04 -5.29
CA LEU A 141 8.12 -4.43 -5.90
C LEU A 141 7.86 -4.98 -7.31
N ALA A 142 8.89 -5.06 -8.15
CA ALA A 142 8.78 -5.61 -9.50
C ALA A 142 8.34 -7.08 -9.48
N CYS A 143 8.92 -7.91 -8.61
CA CYS A 143 8.55 -9.31 -8.42
C CYS A 143 7.09 -9.46 -7.97
N VAL A 144 6.61 -8.61 -7.06
CA VAL A 144 5.20 -8.61 -6.64
C VAL A 144 4.28 -8.23 -7.79
N VAL A 145 4.60 -7.19 -8.55
CA VAL A 145 3.81 -6.79 -9.73
C VAL A 145 3.75 -7.92 -10.76
N ILE A 146 4.89 -8.55 -11.09
CA ILE A 146 4.93 -9.68 -12.02
C ILE A 146 4.12 -10.87 -11.48
N GLY A 147 4.25 -11.18 -10.18
CA GLY A 147 3.48 -12.24 -9.53
C GLY A 147 1.97 -11.99 -9.61
N ILE A 148 1.53 -10.75 -9.39
CA ILE A 148 0.13 -10.33 -9.54
C ILE A 148 -0.32 -10.47 -10.99
N VAL A 149 0.48 -10.03 -11.96
CA VAL A 149 0.17 -10.17 -13.40
C VAL A 149 -0.03 -11.64 -13.76
N ILE A 150 0.88 -12.52 -13.34
CA ILE A 150 0.79 -13.96 -13.60
C ILE A 150 -0.47 -14.52 -12.96
N TYR A 151 -0.71 -14.23 -11.68
CA TYR A 151 -1.89 -14.68 -10.95
C TYR A 151 -3.19 -14.24 -11.65
N LEU A 152 -3.32 -12.95 -11.98
CA LEU A 152 -4.52 -12.42 -12.63
C LEU A 152 -4.70 -12.99 -14.04
N SER A 153 -3.61 -13.25 -14.77
CA SER A 153 -3.66 -13.85 -16.11
C SER A 153 -4.14 -15.30 -16.09
N PHE A 154 -3.82 -16.07 -15.06
CA PHE A 154 -4.37 -17.43 -14.88
C PHE A 154 -5.79 -17.41 -14.34
N ARG A 155 -6.12 -16.42 -13.48
CA ARG A 155 -7.41 -16.35 -12.78
C ARG A 155 -8.53 -15.74 -13.61
N PHE A 156 -8.20 -14.79 -14.48
CA PHE A 156 -9.14 -14.00 -15.27
C PHE A 156 -8.75 -13.91 -16.75
N GLU A 157 -9.73 -13.56 -17.58
CA GLU A 157 -9.49 -13.21 -18.98
C GLU A 157 -8.61 -11.95 -19.08
N TRP A 158 -7.86 -11.83 -20.19
CA TRP A 158 -6.83 -10.80 -20.36
C TRP A 158 -7.32 -9.36 -20.09
N LYS A 159 -8.57 -9.04 -20.44
CA LYS A 159 -9.18 -7.72 -20.20
C LYS A 159 -9.26 -7.37 -18.71
N TYR A 160 -9.67 -8.33 -17.88
CA TYR A 160 -9.74 -8.16 -16.43
C TYR A 160 -8.37 -8.13 -15.79
N ALA A 161 -7.43 -8.95 -16.29
CA ALA A 161 -6.06 -8.93 -15.82
C ALA A 161 -5.44 -7.54 -16.04
N VAL A 162 -5.55 -6.98 -17.25
CA VAL A 162 -5.03 -5.63 -17.56
C VAL A 162 -5.70 -4.55 -16.70
N ALA A 163 -7.04 -4.57 -16.57
CA ALA A 163 -7.75 -3.61 -15.73
C ALA A 163 -7.29 -3.67 -14.26
N GLY A 164 -7.14 -4.89 -13.73
CA GLY A 164 -6.65 -5.13 -12.37
C GLY A 164 -5.21 -4.64 -12.19
N ILE A 165 -4.31 -4.92 -13.13
CA ILE A 165 -2.91 -4.47 -13.07
C ILE A 165 -2.83 -2.94 -13.03
N ILE A 166 -3.57 -2.25 -13.92
CA ILE A 166 -3.56 -0.78 -13.97
C ILE A 166 -4.10 -0.18 -12.66
N ALA A 167 -5.20 -0.73 -12.13
CA ALA A 167 -5.77 -0.25 -10.87
C ALA A 167 -4.81 -0.44 -9.68
N ASN A 168 -4.12 -1.58 -9.60
CA ASN A 168 -3.14 -1.83 -8.54
C ASN A 168 -1.89 -0.95 -8.66
N LEU A 169 -1.40 -0.71 -9.88
CA LEU A 169 -0.27 0.21 -10.11
C LEU A 169 -0.65 1.64 -9.75
N HIS A 170 -1.89 2.04 -10.07
CA HIS A 170 -2.45 3.33 -9.71
C HIS A 170 -2.43 3.54 -8.18
N ASP A 171 -2.83 2.55 -7.39
CA ASP A 171 -2.80 2.62 -5.92
C ASP A 171 -1.41 2.85 -5.36
N VAL A 172 -0.42 2.10 -5.85
CA VAL A 172 0.99 2.24 -5.43
C VAL A 172 1.49 3.65 -5.70
N VAL A 173 1.25 4.17 -6.91
CA VAL A 173 1.69 5.50 -7.29
C VAL A 173 1.03 6.56 -6.44
N ILE A 174 -0.26 6.42 -6.10
CA ILE A 174 -0.94 7.34 -5.20
C ILE A 174 -0.27 7.36 -3.82
N ILE A 175 -0.02 6.19 -3.21
CA ILE A 175 0.61 6.12 -1.88
C ILE A 175 1.98 6.79 -1.92
N LEU A 176 2.82 6.44 -2.90
CA LEU A 176 4.15 7.04 -3.06
C LEU A 176 4.05 8.55 -3.34
N GLY A 177 3.05 8.99 -4.09
CA GLY A 177 2.78 10.40 -4.36
C GLY A 177 2.40 11.20 -3.13
N PHE A 178 1.62 10.63 -2.21
CA PHE A 178 1.32 11.24 -0.92
C PHE A 178 2.60 11.42 -0.07
N PHE A 179 3.45 10.39 -0.02
CA PHE A 179 4.74 10.48 0.66
C PHE A 179 5.67 11.53 0.04
N ALA A 180 5.73 11.60 -1.29
CA ALA A 180 6.49 12.63 -2.01
C ALA A 180 5.90 14.03 -1.83
N PHE A 181 4.58 14.17 -1.77
CA PHE A 181 3.93 15.47 -1.58
C PHE A 181 4.21 16.04 -0.19
N PHE A 182 3.94 15.24 0.85
CA PHE A 182 4.08 15.67 2.23
C PHE A 182 5.52 15.59 2.76
N GLN A 183 6.44 15.03 1.98
CA GLN A 183 7.83 14.80 2.39
C GLN A 183 7.94 13.92 3.65
N TRP A 184 7.03 12.96 3.77
CA TRP A 184 7.06 11.95 4.82
C TRP A 184 8.21 10.98 4.58
N GLU A 185 8.84 10.56 5.67
CA GLU A 185 9.99 9.65 5.61
C GLU A 185 9.57 8.29 5.04
N PHE A 186 10.27 7.86 3.99
CA PHE A 186 10.08 6.57 3.32
C PHE A 186 11.14 5.58 3.80
N SER A 187 10.75 4.68 4.69
CA SER A 187 11.59 3.63 5.28
C SER A 187 11.33 2.24 4.69
N LEU A 188 12.14 1.25 5.06
CA LEU A 188 11.89 -0.15 4.68
C LEU A 188 10.55 -0.66 5.22
N SER A 189 10.13 -0.20 6.40
CA SER A 189 8.80 -0.52 6.92
C SER A 189 7.71 0.06 6.03
N VAL A 190 7.82 1.32 5.59
CA VAL A 190 6.87 1.92 4.66
C VAL A 190 6.82 1.16 3.33
N LEU A 191 7.98 0.76 2.79
CA LEU A 191 8.02 -0.10 1.61
C LEU A 191 7.25 -1.41 1.83
N ALA A 192 7.45 -2.07 2.97
CA ALA A 192 6.71 -3.28 3.32
C ALA A 192 5.20 -3.03 3.44
N ALA A 193 4.78 -1.88 3.98
CA ALA A 193 3.37 -1.48 4.00
C ALA A 193 2.81 -1.32 2.59
N VAL A 194 3.53 -0.67 1.67
CA VAL A 194 3.11 -0.52 0.27
C VAL A 194 2.94 -1.89 -0.40
N LEU A 195 3.87 -2.82 -0.18
CA LEU A 195 3.77 -4.20 -0.69
C LEU A 195 2.57 -4.96 -0.09
N ALA A 196 2.28 -4.75 1.20
CA ALA A 196 1.11 -5.34 1.85
C ALA A 196 -0.21 -4.78 1.28
N VAL A 197 -0.29 -3.47 1.05
CA VAL A 197 -1.46 -2.82 0.42
C VAL A 197 -1.66 -3.36 -0.99
N LEU A 198 -0.59 -3.58 -1.76
CA LEU A 198 -0.69 -4.15 -3.10
C LEU A 198 -1.44 -5.49 -3.10
N GLY A 199 -1.05 -6.41 -2.22
CA GLY A 199 -1.73 -7.70 -2.09
C GLY A 199 -3.18 -7.55 -1.64
N TYR A 200 -3.43 -6.59 -0.75
CA TYR A 200 -4.76 -6.29 -0.24
C TYR A 200 -5.69 -5.70 -1.32
N SER A 201 -5.20 -4.78 -2.14
CA SER A 201 -5.99 -4.17 -3.24
C SER A 201 -6.31 -5.19 -4.33
N VAL A 202 -5.38 -6.09 -4.66
CA VAL A 202 -5.64 -7.20 -5.59
C VAL A 202 -6.80 -8.07 -5.11
N ASN A 203 -6.83 -8.43 -3.83
CA ASN A 203 -7.91 -9.25 -3.27
C ASN A 203 -9.29 -8.61 -3.49
N GLU A 204 -9.40 -7.29 -3.38
CA GLU A 204 -10.68 -6.63 -3.55
C GLU A 204 -11.10 -6.46 -5.01
N SER A 205 -10.13 -6.19 -5.90
CA SER A 205 -10.36 -6.26 -7.34
C SER A 205 -10.84 -7.65 -7.80
N VAL A 206 -10.24 -8.73 -7.26
CA VAL A 206 -10.63 -10.13 -7.57
C VAL A 206 -12.09 -10.40 -7.21
N VAL A 207 -12.52 -9.96 -6.03
CA VAL A 207 -13.88 -10.19 -5.51
C VAL A 207 -14.92 -9.47 -6.37
N ILE A 208 -14.65 -8.22 -6.76
CA ILE A 208 -15.53 -7.46 -7.65
C ILE A 208 -15.59 -8.11 -9.03
N PHE A 209 -14.45 -8.49 -9.60
CA PHE A 209 -14.40 -9.14 -10.91
C PHE A 209 -15.12 -10.48 -10.94
N ASP A 210 -14.94 -11.31 -9.92
CA ASP A 210 -15.68 -12.57 -9.80
C ASP A 210 -17.19 -12.32 -9.70
N ARG A 211 -17.62 -11.33 -8.91
CA ARG A 211 -19.04 -11.00 -8.80
C ARG A 211 -19.62 -10.47 -10.11
N ILE A 212 -18.87 -9.67 -10.87
CA ILE A 212 -19.23 -9.24 -12.21
C ILE A 212 -19.45 -10.46 -13.11
N ARG A 213 -18.51 -11.42 -13.12
CA ARG A 213 -18.59 -12.66 -13.91
C ARG A 213 -19.79 -13.52 -13.53
N GLU A 214 -20.02 -13.70 -12.24
CA GLU A 214 -21.16 -14.45 -11.70
C GLU A 214 -22.48 -13.82 -12.15
N THR A 215 -22.59 -12.50 -12.04
CA THR A 215 -23.78 -11.74 -12.41
C THR A 215 -24.06 -11.81 -13.91
N PHE A 216 -23.04 -11.70 -14.77
CA PHE A 216 -23.19 -11.92 -16.22
C PHE A 216 -23.67 -13.32 -16.60
N ARG A 217 -23.33 -14.34 -15.80
CA ARG A 217 -23.77 -15.73 -16.01
C ARG A 217 -25.21 -15.95 -15.57
N ARG A 218 -25.63 -15.33 -14.46
CA ARG A 218 -26.97 -15.48 -13.89
C ARG A 218 -28.01 -14.59 -14.58
N GLU A 219 -27.69 -13.32 -14.80
CA GLU A 219 -28.64 -12.30 -15.24
C GLU A 219 -28.44 -11.95 -16.71
N ARG A 220 -29.27 -12.56 -17.58
CA ARG A 220 -29.09 -12.46 -19.05
C ARG A 220 -29.51 -11.12 -19.66
N LYS A 221 -30.36 -10.36 -18.95
CA LYS A 221 -31.03 -9.16 -19.47
C LYS A 221 -30.38 -7.85 -19.01
N MET A 222 -29.43 -7.92 -18.08
CA MET A 222 -28.77 -6.73 -17.53
C MET A 222 -27.72 -6.20 -18.51
N THR A 223 -27.64 -4.88 -18.62
CA THR A 223 -26.57 -4.19 -19.32
C THR A 223 -25.26 -4.29 -18.54
N VAL A 224 -24.11 -4.05 -19.19
CA VAL A 224 -22.79 -4.07 -18.54
C VAL A 224 -22.74 -3.14 -17.32
N GLN A 225 -23.34 -1.95 -17.42
CA GLN A 225 -23.38 -0.97 -16.31
C GLN A 225 -24.21 -1.48 -15.13
N GLU A 226 -25.36 -2.09 -15.39
CA GLU A 226 -26.22 -2.67 -14.35
C GLU A 226 -25.52 -3.86 -13.67
N VAL A 227 -24.85 -4.70 -14.45
CA VAL A 227 -24.08 -5.84 -13.90
C VAL A 227 -22.99 -5.35 -12.95
N ILE A 228 -22.25 -4.30 -13.32
CA ILE A 228 -21.20 -3.75 -12.46
C ILE A 228 -21.81 -3.09 -11.21
N ASN A 229 -22.87 -2.30 -11.35
CA ASN A 229 -23.57 -1.71 -10.20
C ASN A 229 -24.08 -2.78 -9.22
N HIS A 230 -24.66 -3.86 -9.74
CA HIS A 230 -25.13 -4.99 -8.92
C HIS A 230 -23.97 -5.72 -8.25
N ALA A 231 -22.88 -5.94 -8.97
CA ALA A 231 -21.69 -6.59 -8.42
C ALA A 231 -21.11 -5.78 -7.26
N ILE A 232 -20.91 -4.47 -7.43
CA ILE A 232 -20.41 -3.57 -6.39
C ILE A 232 -21.38 -3.54 -5.21
N THR A 233 -22.69 -3.36 -5.46
CA THR A 233 -23.69 -3.26 -4.39
C THR A 233 -23.75 -4.54 -3.56
N SER A 234 -23.68 -5.70 -4.21
CA SER A 234 -23.78 -6.99 -3.53
C SER A 234 -22.50 -7.42 -2.80
N THR A 235 -21.33 -6.89 -3.16
CA THR A 235 -20.06 -7.13 -2.42
C THR A 235 -19.79 -6.09 -1.34
N MET A 236 -20.50 -4.95 -1.36
CA MET A 236 -20.28 -3.82 -0.46
C MET A 236 -20.27 -4.20 1.03
N SER A 237 -21.17 -5.08 1.49
CA SER A 237 -21.16 -5.50 2.90
C SER A 237 -19.89 -6.26 3.27
N ARG A 238 -19.35 -7.09 2.36
CA ARG A 238 -18.09 -7.79 2.59
C ARG A 238 -16.94 -6.79 2.66
N THR A 239 -16.85 -5.90 1.66
CA THR A 239 -15.80 -4.87 1.58
C THR A 239 -15.81 -3.96 2.79
N ILE A 240 -16.96 -3.47 3.24
CA ILE A 240 -17.01 -2.62 4.44
C ILE A 240 -16.51 -3.38 5.67
N ILE A 241 -16.90 -4.65 5.86
CA ILE A 241 -16.48 -5.43 7.03
C ILE A 241 -14.97 -5.70 6.99
N THR A 242 -14.44 -6.19 5.87
CA THR A 242 -13.01 -6.51 5.73
C THR A 242 -12.17 -5.26 5.91
N HIS A 243 -12.48 -4.18 5.18
CA HIS A 243 -11.74 -2.94 5.25
C HIS A 243 -11.84 -2.25 6.61
N THR A 244 -13.04 -2.13 7.20
CA THR A 244 -13.17 -1.50 8.52
C THR A 244 -12.44 -2.29 9.60
N SER A 245 -12.43 -3.63 9.50
CA SER A 245 -11.72 -4.46 10.48
C SER A 245 -10.20 -4.30 10.39
N THR A 246 -9.64 -4.28 9.18
CA THR A 246 -8.22 -4.00 8.94
C THR A 246 -7.88 -2.56 9.33
N GLU A 247 -8.69 -1.61 8.94
CA GLU A 247 -8.49 -0.18 9.23
C GLU A 247 -8.51 0.09 10.73
N MET A 248 -9.39 -0.56 11.50
CA MET A 248 -9.41 -0.42 12.96
C MET A 248 -8.09 -0.86 13.61
N MET A 249 -7.49 -1.95 13.12
CA MET A 249 -6.16 -2.40 13.57
C MET A 249 -5.08 -1.38 13.18
N VAL A 250 -5.09 -0.92 11.93
CA VAL A 250 -4.11 0.05 11.41
C VAL A 250 -4.21 1.38 12.15
N LEU A 251 -5.42 1.89 12.38
CA LEU A 251 -5.65 3.13 13.13
C LEU A 251 -5.17 3.01 14.58
N SER A 252 -5.33 1.84 15.22
CA SER A 252 -4.74 1.60 16.55
C SER A 252 -3.22 1.75 16.50
N MET A 253 -2.55 1.16 15.48
CA MET A 253 -1.11 1.36 15.28
C MET A 253 -0.77 2.84 14.97
N PHE A 254 -1.61 3.55 14.22
CA PHE A 254 -1.39 4.95 13.88
C PHE A 254 -1.44 5.88 15.10
N PHE A 255 -2.43 5.69 15.98
CA PHE A 255 -2.61 6.54 17.17
C PHE A 255 -1.75 6.11 18.36
N PHE A 256 -1.49 4.81 18.53
CA PHE A 256 -0.81 4.26 19.72
C PHE A 256 0.57 3.66 19.45
N GLY A 257 0.96 3.45 18.18
CA GLY A 257 2.21 2.79 17.81
C GLY A 257 3.46 3.67 17.90
N GLY A 258 3.30 4.97 18.10
CA GLY A 258 4.40 5.94 18.20
C GLY A 258 5.10 6.23 16.87
N PRO A 259 6.17 7.06 16.89
CA PRO A 259 6.78 7.59 15.65
C PRO A 259 7.36 6.53 14.71
N THR A 260 7.84 5.41 15.24
CA THR A 260 8.42 4.33 14.43
C THR A 260 7.39 3.61 13.56
N LEU A 261 6.15 3.48 14.04
CA LEU A 261 5.05 2.85 13.31
C LEU A 261 4.16 3.86 12.61
N HIS A 262 4.33 5.15 12.88
CA HIS A 262 3.45 6.20 12.37
C HIS A 262 3.35 6.18 10.84
N TYR A 263 4.48 6.29 10.13
CA TYR A 263 4.48 6.30 8.67
C TYR A 263 4.13 4.93 8.06
N PHE A 264 4.46 3.83 8.75
CA PHE A 264 4.01 2.49 8.37
C PHE A 264 2.48 2.39 8.37
N ALA A 265 1.85 2.78 9.48
CA ALA A 265 0.39 2.77 9.64
C ALA A 265 -0.29 3.79 8.71
N LEU A 266 0.33 4.94 8.48
CA LEU A 266 -0.17 5.95 7.55
C LEU A 266 -0.19 5.43 6.11
N ALA A 267 0.86 4.73 5.67
CA ALA A 267 0.92 4.11 4.35
C ALA A 267 -0.18 3.05 4.17
N LEU A 268 -0.41 2.20 5.20
CA LEU A 268 -1.50 1.24 5.20
C LEU A 268 -2.86 1.93 5.15
N THR A 269 -3.08 2.96 5.96
CA THR A 269 -4.34 3.74 6.03
C THR A 269 -4.69 4.32 4.67
N VAL A 270 -3.76 5.07 4.07
CA VAL A 270 -3.94 5.68 2.74
C VAL A 270 -4.18 4.57 1.71
N GLY A 271 -3.38 3.51 1.75
CA GLY A 271 -3.49 2.40 0.82
C GLY A 271 -4.82 1.66 0.88
N ILE A 272 -5.34 1.38 2.08
CA ILE A 272 -6.64 0.72 2.27
C ILE A 272 -7.77 1.61 1.76
N MET A 273 -7.74 2.90 2.09
CA MET A 273 -8.79 3.85 1.66
C MET A 273 -8.84 4.01 0.13
N PHE A 274 -7.68 4.23 -0.50
CA PHE A 274 -7.61 4.39 -1.95
C PHE A 274 -7.79 3.06 -2.70
N GLY A 275 -7.38 1.93 -2.12
CA GLY A 275 -7.57 0.60 -2.70
C GLY A 275 -9.03 0.20 -2.86
N ILE A 276 -9.90 0.54 -1.89
CA ILE A 276 -11.36 0.36 -2.02
C ILE A 276 -11.87 1.14 -3.22
N TYR A 277 -11.49 2.42 -3.27
CA TYR A 277 -11.94 3.34 -4.28
C TYR A 277 -11.50 2.91 -5.68
N SER A 278 -10.23 2.53 -5.84
CA SER A 278 -9.67 2.09 -7.10
C SER A 278 -10.27 0.77 -7.57
N SER A 279 -10.40 -0.23 -6.69
CA SER A 279 -11.02 -1.52 -7.02
C SER A 279 -12.48 -1.39 -7.48
N VAL A 280 -13.23 -0.46 -6.89
CA VAL A 280 -14.65 -0.24 -7.23
C VAL A 280 -14.81 0.61 -8.49
N PHE A 281 -14.16 1.77 -8.55
CA PHE A 281 -14.41 2.77 -9.58
C PHE A 281 -13.42 2.68 -10.75
N VAL A 282 -12.12 2.51 -10.48
CA VAL A 282 -11.09 2.48 -11.52
C VAL A 282 -11.10 1.12 -12.22
N ALA A 283 -10.95 0.02 -11.48
CA ALA A 283 -10.90 -1.32 -12.04
C ALA A 283 -12.19 -1.69 -12.79
N GLY A 284 -13.36 -1.43 -12.19
CA GLY A 284 -14.67 -1.66 -12.81
C GLY A 284 -14.91 -0.83 -14.08
N SER A 285 -14.50 0.44 -14.09
CA SER A 285 -14.63 1.30 -15.28
C SER A 285 -13.65 0.93 -16.38
N LEU A 286 -12.39 0.64 -16.04
CA LEU A 286 -11.39 0.18 -17.01
C LEU A 286 -11.80 -1.14 -17.66
N ALA A 287 -12.32 -2.06 -16.85
CA ALA A 287 -12.89 -3.31 -17.31
C ALA A 287 -14.04 -3.04 -18.33
N MET A 288 -14.94 -2.11 -18.04
CA MET A 288 -15.99 -1.70 -18.98
C MET A 288 -15.43 -1.07 -20.26
N TRP A 289 -14.45 -0.18 -20.17
CA TRP A 289 -13.83 0.49 -21.31
C TRP A 289 -13.02 -0.45 -22.21
N LEU A 290 -12.40 -1.49 -21.65
CA LEU A 290 -11.76 -2.57 -22.40
C LEU A 290 -12.77 -3.46 -23.14
N GLY A 291 -14.06 -3.14 -23.05
CA GLY A 291 -15.11 -3.77 -23.84
C GLY A 291 -15.35 -5.21 -23.41
N ILE A 292 -15.48 -5.44 -22.11
CA ILE A 292 -15.94 -6.73 -21.60
C ILE A 292 -17.32 -7.01 -22.17
N LYS A 293 -17.39 -8.08 -22.96
CA LYS A 293 -18.64 -8.63 -23.45
C LYS A 293 -19.00 -9.87 -22.65
N ARG A 294 -20.29 -10.19 -22.65
CA ARG A 294 -20.79 -11.42 -22.08
C ARG A 294 -20.19 -12.68 -22.73
N GLU A 295 -19.88 -12.57 -24.03
CA GLU A 295 -19.21 -13.61 -24.82
C GLU A 295 -17.80 -13.92 -24.32
N ASP A 296 -17.06 -12.91 -23.84
CA ASP A 296 -15.73 -13.11 -23.25
C ASP A 296 -15.78 -13.90 -21.93
N LEU A 297 -16.96 -14.01 -21.32
CA LEU A 297 -17.17 -14.53 -19.97
C LEU A 297 -17.80 -15.92 -19.94
N ILE A 298 -18.46 -16.28 -21.04
CA ILE A 298 -19.03 -17.60 -21.26
C ILE A 298 -18.08 -18.26 -22.25
N LYS A 299 -17.11 -19.05 -21.76
CA LYS A 299 -16.49 -20.07 -22.61
C LYS A 299 -17.63 -20.87 -23.19
N GLU A 300 -17.90 -20.72 -24.48
CA GLU A 300 -18.80 -21.63 -25.17
C GLU A 300 -18.27 -23.02 -24.86
N LYS A 301 -19.08 -23.80 -24.14
CA LYS A 301 -18.87 -25.24 -24.12
C LYS A 301 -19.03 -25.59 -25.59
N LYS A 302 -17.92 -25.79 -26.32
CA LYS A 302 -17.96 -26.44 -27.63
C LYS A 302 -18.82 -27.66 -27.38
N THR A 303 -20.06 -27.61 -27.84
CA THR A 303 -20.84 -28.82 -28.04
C THR A 303 -19.99 -29.58 -29.03
N ALA A 304 -19.21 -30.54 -28.53
CA ALA A 304 -18.76 -31.61 -29.38
C ALA A 304 -20.05 -32.08 -30.05
N HIS A 305 -20.12 -31.90 -31.36
CA HIS A 305 -21.23 -32.42 -32.14
C HIS A 305 -21.21 -33.93 -31.90
N ASP A 306 -22.05 -34.39 -30.98
CA ASP A 306 -22.27 -35.81 -30.78
C ASP A 306 -23.19 -36.24 -31.93
N PRO A 307 -22.72 -37.04 -32.89
CA PRO A 307 -23.54 -37.49 -34.01
C PRO A 307 -24.74 -38.33 -33.55
N ASN A 308 -24.78 -38.75 -32.27
CA ASN A 308 -25.81 -39.60 -31.69
C ASN A 308 -26.67 -38.90 -30.63
N ASP A 309 -26.69 -37.56 -30.54
CA ASP A 309 -27.60 -36.87 -29.61
C ASP A 309 -29.07 -37.07 -30.07
N PRO A 310 -29.91 -37.81 -29.31
CA PRO A 310 -31.31 -38.06 -29.66
C PRO A 310 -32.18 -36.79 -29.68
N ASN A 311 -31.67 -35.65 -29.19
CA ASN A 311 -32.38 -34.38 -29.14
C ASN A 311 -31.90 -33.34 -30.17
N ALA A 312 -31.06 -33.73 -31.14
CA ALA A 312 -30.46 -32.82 -32.13
C ALA A 312 -31.46 -32.10 -33.07
N GLY A 313 -32.77 -32.37 -32.95
CA GLY A 313 -33.83 -31.76 -33.76
C GLY A 313 -34.96 -31.10 -32.95
N ALA A 314 -34.89 -31.03 -31.63
CA ALA A 314 -35.95 -30.41 -30.84
C ALA A 314 -35.74 -28.88 -30.76
N GLN A 315 -36.35 -28.14 -31.70
CA GLN A 315 -36.53 -26.70 -31.55
C GLN A 315 -37.70 -26.43 -30.58
N VAL A 316 -37.41 -25.70 -29.50
CA VAL A 316 -38.40 -24.94 -28.71
C VAL A 316 -37.87 -23.52 -28.53
#